data_AF-A0A1Z1XCZ3-F1
#
_entry.id   AF-A0A1Z1XCZ3-F1
#
_cell.length_a   1.000
_cell.length_b   1.000
_cell.length_c   1.000
_cell.angle_alpha   90.00
_cell.angle_beta   90.00
_cell.angle_gamma   90.00
#
_symmetry.space_group_name_H-M   'P 1'
#
loop_
_entity.id
_entity.type
_entity.pdbx_description
1 polymer ?
#
loop_
_entity_poly.entity_id
_entity_poly.type
_entity_poly.pdbx_seq_one_letter_code
_entity_poly.pdbx_strand_id
1 'polypeptide(L)' 'KQGEEFEKKIAPPTLLLYVDAGKETMVKRLL' A
#
# COMPACT_ATOMS: atom_id res chain seq x y z
N LYS A 1 -8.38 -3.29 10.06
CA LYS A 1 -7.22 -3.46 10.96
C LYS A 1 -6.16 -4.40 10.35
N GLN A 2 -5.88 -4.31 9.05
CA GLN A 2 -4.93 -5.23 8.39
C GLN A 2 -3.48 -4.94 8.84
N GLY A 3 -3.08 -3.66 8.86
CA GLY A 3 -1.74 -3.26 9.29
C GLY A 3 -1.42 -3.73 10.71
N GLU A 4 -2.31 -3.48 11.67
CA GLU A 4 -2.15 -3.93 13.06
C GLU A 4 -1.96 -5.44 13.19
N GLU A 5 -2.68 -6.24 12.40
CA GLU A 5 -2.57 -7.71 12.46
C GLU A 5 -1.28 -8.22 11.82
N PHE A 6 -0.79 -7.55 10.77
CA PHE A 6 0.51 -7.85 10.18
C PHE A 6 1.64 -7.60 11.17
N GLU A 7 1.61 -6.45 11.88
CA GLU A 7 2.62 -6.11 12.88
C GLU A 7 2.63 -7.10 14.05
N LYS A 8 1.45 -7.54 14.52
CA LYS A 8 1.33 -8.49 15.64
C LYS A 8 1.73 -9.92 15.29
N LYS A 9 1.43 -10.38 14.06
CA LYS A 9 1.59 -11.79 13.68
C LYS A 9 2.85 -12.06 12.86
N ILE A 10 3.45 -11.04 12.25
CA ILE A 10 4.57 -11.19 11.32
C ILE A 10 5.75 -10.30 11.77
N ALA A 11 5.69 -8.99 11.52
CA ALA A 11 6.74 -8.03 11.88
C ALA A 11 6.30 -6.57 11.57
N PRO A 12 6.94 -5.55 12.18
CA PRO A 12 6.76 -4.17 11.75
C PRO A 12 7.41 -3.90 10.38
N PRO A 13 6.79 -3.06 9.52
CA PRO A 13 7.39 -2.70 8.24
C PRO A 13 8.60 -1.78 8.41
N THR A 14 9.65 -1.98 7.63
CA THR A 14 10.85 -1.12 7.65
C THR A 14 10.59 0.24 7.00
N LEU A 15 9.74 0.29 5.98
CA LEU A 15 9.41 1.50 5.23
C LEU A 15 8.01 1.35 4.63
N LEU A 16 7.22 2.43 4.68
CA LEU A 16 5.96 2.54 3.94
C LEU A 16 6.19 3.47 2.75
N LEU A 17 6.26 2.90 1.56
CA LEU A 17 6.42 3.66 0.32
C LEU A 17 5.05 4.01 -0.26
N TYR A 18 4.65 5.27 -0.14
CA TYR A 18 3.44 5.78 -0.77
C TYR A 18 3.75 6.31 -2.17
N VAL A 19 3.27 5.60 -3.19
CA VAL A 19 3.37 6.05 -4.58
C VAL A 19 2.11 6.84 -4.92
N ASP A 20 2.26 8.15 -5.04
CA ASP A 20 1.15 9.03 -5.44
C ASP A 20 0.95 8.98 -6.95
N ALA A 21 -0.14 8.33 -7.37
CA ALA A 21 -0.55 8.27 -8.76
C ALA A 21 -2.04 8.67 -8.85
N GLY A 22 -2.32 9.66 -9.70
CA GLY A 22 -3.67 10.13 -9.93
C GLY A 22 -4.60 9.06 -10.50
N LYS A 23 -5.90 9.18 -10.20
CA LYS A 23 -6.95 8.24 -10.66
C LYS A 23 -6.92 8.03 -12.17
N GLU A 24 -6.81 9.10 -12.95
CA GLU A 24 -6.78 9.03 -14.42
C GLU A 24 -5.60 8.19 -14.91
N THR A 25 -4.41 8.43 -14.34
CA THR A 25 -3.20 7.67 -14.64
C THR A 25 -3.36 6.19 -14.29
N MET A 26 -3.99 5.87 -13.15
CA MET A 26 -4.24 4.47 -12.77
C MET A 26 -5.23 3.80 -13.73
N VAL A 27 -6.33 4.46 -14.08
CA VAL A 27 -7.33 3.90 -15.01
C VAL A 27 -6.71 3.63 -16.38
N LYS A 28 -5.96 4.59 -16.93
CA LYS A 28 -5.30 4.47 -18.23
C LYS A 28 -4.28 3.32 -18.30
N ARG A 29 -3.70 2.92 -17.17
CA ARG A 29 -2.69 1.84 -17.12
C ARG A 29 -3.30 0.46 -16.84
N LEU A 30 -4.47 0.42 -16.21
CA LEU A 30 -5.13 -0.83 -15.80
C LEU A 30 -6.18 -1.31 -16.81
N LEU A 31 -6.69 -0.42 -17.66
CA LEU A 31 -7.63 -0.71 -18.76
C LEU A 31 -6.96 -0.50 -20.12
#